data_AF-A0A959CT88-F1
#
_entry.id   AF-A0A959CT88-F1
#
_cell.length_a   1.000
_cell.length_b   1.000
_cell.length_c   1.000
_cell.angle_alpha   90.00
_cell.angle_beta   90.00
_cell.angle_gamma   90.00
#
_symmetry.space_group_name_H-M   'P 1'
#
loop_
_entity.id
_entity.type
_entity.pdbx_description
1 polymer ?
#
loop_
_entity_poly.entity_id
_entity_poly.type
_entity_poly.pdbx_seq_one_letter_code
_entity_poly.pdbx_strand_id
1 'polypeptide(L)'
;MDTKSKNPIHTQTAIQNPDTDNFTQFGQVLAISEDESSLAIQAQNGDGSLAVVFIYQRGSQQSWQLAFRLEPKRVAAPEKGNWKTICQADQTVKAWDGQGFGSALALSADGQSIAVGAPWAAQQEDDEDTVGAVYFFRRQASGGGWKMSVLNNDDSQANEEFGASVGLGDGILAIGAPGQSAGSIYVLETGLGYDDALEVNWSGNNRNMTSIPCPDAAQSRFGAAIALDGKTIAVGAPGSSKQAGGRVYVFQQAGPKNWSAQAPVSLTAAGVAQFGRVLALSGKALLAGGADNAGALMFEAPGGNWAKA
;
A
#
# COMPACT_ATOMS: atom_id res chain seq x y z
N MET A 1 15.03 1.53 -47.08
CA MET A 1 13.79 1.28 -46.31
C MET A 1 14.20 1.00 -44.89
N ASP A 2 14.05 1.97 -43.99
CA ASP A 2 13.88 1.70 -42.55
C ASP A 2 13.28 2.95 -41.88
N THR A 3 11.95 3.07 -41.95
CA THR A 3 11.20 4.12 -41.24
C THR A 3 10.80 3.56 -39.89
N LYS A 4 11.71 3.59 -38.92
CA LYS A 4 11.33 3.44 -37.51
C LYS A 4 10.46 4.64 -37.13
N SER A 5 9.15 4.43 -37.19
CA SER A 5 8.14 5.28 -36.57
C SER A 5 8.47 5.39 -35.08
N LYS A 6 9.16 6.47 -34.70
CA LYS A 6 9.19 6.92 -33.31
C LYS A 6 7.76 7.38 -33.02
N ASN A 7 6.95 6.52 -32.39
CA ASN A 7 5.67 6.95 -31.83
C ASN A 7 5.97 8.14 -30.90
N PRO A 8 5.54 9.37 -31.23
CA PRO A 8 5.69 10.48 -30.31
C PRO A 8 4.81 10.19 -29.10
N ILE A 9 5.32 10.50 -27.91
CA ILE A 9 4.52 10.52 -26.68
C ILE A 9 3.35 11.46 -26.95
N HIS A 10 2.13 10.92 -27.01
CA HIS A 10 0.93 11.70 -27.28
C HIS A 10 0.53 12.40 -25.98
N THR A 11 0.88 13.68 -25.89
CA THR A 11 0.55 14.65 -24.81
C THR A 11 1.22 14.45 -23.44
N GLN A 12 1.82 15.52 -22.93
CA GLN A 12 2.35 15.63 -21.57
C GLN A 12 1.41 16.52 -20.74
N THR A 13 1.05 16.08 -19.55
CA THR A 13 0.32 16.89 -18.57
C THR A 13 1.15 17.01 -17.30
N ALA A 14 1.41 18.23 -16.86
CA ALA A 14 2.12 18.47 -15.62
C ALA A 14 1.12 18.52 -14.45
N ILE A 15 1.37 17.74 -13.41
CA ILE A 15 0.64 17.83 -12.14
C ILE A 15 1.47 18.70 -11.19
N GLN A 16 0.88 19.79 -10.74
CA GLN A 16 1.55 20.76 -9.88
C GLN A 16 1.22 20.51 -8.42
N ASN A 17 2.22 20.68 -7.57
CA ASN A 17 2.03 20.75 -6.13
C ASN A 17 1.17 21.98 -5.79
N PRO A 18 0.00 21.80 -5.15
CA PRO A 18 -0.90 22.91 -4.85
C PRO A 18 -0.49 23.71 -3.60
N ASP A 19 0.50 23.22 -2.82
CA ASP A 19 0.92 23.82 -1.55
C ASP A 19 2.45 23.76 -1.40
N THR A 20 3.14 24.54 -2.25
CA THR A 20 4.61 24.58 -2.31
C THR A 20 5.26 25.24 -1.11
N ASP A 21 4.51 26.05 -0.35
CA ASP A 21 5.03 26.77 0.80
C ASP A 21 5.20 25.83 2.00
N ASN A 22 4.33 24.83 2.15
CA ASN A 22 4.35 23.90 3.27
C ASN A 22 4.95 22.54 2.90
N PHE A 23 4.78 22.08 1.65
CA PHE A 23 5.23 20.74 1.23
C PHE A 23 6.22 20.86 0.06
N THR A 24 7.49 20.60 0.32
CA THR A 24 8.56 20.75 -0.68
C THR A 24 8.94 19.43 -1.36
N GLN A 25 8.53 18.31 -0.79
CA GLN A 25 8.84 16.96 -1.27
C GLN A 25 7.60 16.31 -1.91
N PHE A 26 7.11 16.90 -3.00
CA PHE A 26 5.93 16.41 -3.73
C PHE A 26 6.31 15.31 -4.74
N GLY A 27 5.52 14.24 -4.80
CA GLY A 27 5.66 13.20 -5.83
C GLY A 27 6.61 12.06 -5.51
N GLN A 28 7.01 11.88 -4.25
CA GLN A 28 7.86 10.75 -3.85
C GLN A 28 7.12 9.42 -3.84
N VAL A 29 5.82 9.45 -3.54
CA VAL A 29 4.92 8.29 -3.58
C VAL A 29 3.70 8.65 -4.41
N LEU A 30 3.34 7.75 -5.33
CA LEU A 30 2.29 7.94 -6.33
C LEU A 30 1.44 6.67 -6.43
N ALA A 31 0.15 6.84 -6.69
CA ALA A 31 -0.73 5.76 -7.10
C ALA A 31 -1.74 6.28 -8.12
N ILE A 32 -2.09 5.47 -9.12
CA ILE A 32 -3.13 5.76 -10.10
C ILE A 32 -4.13 4.61 -10.13
N SER A 33 -5.42 4.92 -10.31
CA SER A 33 -6.44 3.89 -10.51
C SER A 33 -6.36 3.29 -11.92
N GLU A 34 -6.76 2.03 -12.06
CA GLU A 34 -6.73 1.31 -13.34
C GLU A 34 -7.64 1.95 -14.40
N ASP A 35 -8.78 2.49 -13.98
CA ASP A 35 -9.68 3.27 -14.84
C ASP A 35 -9.14 4.66 -15.21
N GLU A 36 -7.93 5.00 -14.75
CA GLU A 36 -7.25 6.28 -14.95
C GLU A 36 -8.07 7.51 -14.52
N SER A 37 -9.06 7.33 -13.64
CA SER A 37 -9.94 8.40 -13.18
C SER A 37 -9.36 9.17 -11.99
N SER A 38 -8.49 8.53 -11.21
CA SER A 38 -8.00 9.03 -9.93
C SER A 38 -6.49 8.85 -9.79
N LEU A 39 -5.83 9.86 -9.21
CA LEU A 39 -4.39 9.90 -8.97
C LEU A 39 -4.15 10.42 -7.55
N ALA A 40 -3.37 9.68 -6.78
CA ALA A 40 -2.94 10.05 -5.43
C ALA A 40 -1.46 10.38 -5.45
N ILE A 41 -1.09 11.54 -4.89
CA ILE A 41 0.30 12.01 -4.83
C ILE A 41 0.62 12.44 -3.41
N GLN A 42 1.64 11.81 -2.82
CA GLN A 42 2.15 12.23 -1.52
C GLN A 42 3.00 13.49 -1.63
N ALA A 43 2.94 14.32 -0.59
CA ALA A 43 3.83 15.45 -0.39
C ALA A 43 4.27 15.54 1.07
N GLN A 44 5.56 15.79 1.30
CA GLN A 44 6.13 16.00 2.62
C GLN A 44 6.69 17.41 2.77
N ASN A 45 6.69 17.94 3.99
CA ASN A 45 7.40 19.17 4.31
C ASN A 45 8.92 18.96 4.35
N GLY A 46 9.67 20.06 4.43
CA GLY A 46 11.13 20.03 4.27
C GLY A 46 11.89 19.25 5.35
N ASP A 47 11.36 19.20 6.57
CA ASP A 47 11.98 18.48 7.71
C ASP A 47 11.43 17.05 7.88
N GLY A 48 10.46 16.65 7.07
CA GLY A 48 9.83 15.33 7.15
C GLY A 48 8.76 15.18 8.23
N SER A 49 8.53 16.21 9.05
CA SER A 49 7.61 16.15 10.20
C SER A 49 6.14 16.16 9.80
N LEU A 50 5.76 16.44 8.55
CA LEU A 50 4.37 16.41 8.11
C LEU A 50 4.26 15.92 6.67
N ALA A 51 3.25 15.09 6.42
CA ALA A 51 2.94 14.57 5.11
C ALA A 51 1.44 14.63 4.83
N VAL A 52 1.11 14.86 3.56
CA VAL A 52 -0.25 14.87 3.03
C VAL A 52 -0.33 14.07 1.74
N VAL A 53 -1.54 13.70 1.34
CA VAL A 53 -1.79 13.05 0.05
C VAL A 53 -2.81 13.86 -0.74
N PHE A 54 -2.39 14.40 -1.87
CA PHE A 54 -3.26 15.12 -2.78
C PHE A 54 -3.96 14.13 -3.72
N ILE A 55 -5.28 14.26 -3.85
CA ILE A 55 -6.10 13.46 -4.75
C ILE A 55 -6.51 14.31 -5.94
N TYR A 56 -6.14 13.84 -7.12
CA TYR A 56 -6.52 14.43 -8.40
C TYR A 56 -7.53 13.54 -9.10
N GLN A 57 -8.49 14.16 -9.78
CA GLN A 57 -9.46 13.47 -10.62
C GLN A 57 -9.32 13.92 -12.06
N ARG A 58 -9.51 12.97 -12.97
CA ARG A 58 -9.46 13.22 -14.41
C ARG A 58 -10.82 13.72 -14.91
N GLY A 59 -10.85 14.97 -15.36
CA GLY A 59 -12.05 15.61 -15.91
C GLY A 59 -12.37 15.15 -17.34
N SER A 60 -13.53 15.58 -17.86
CA SER A 60 -14.04 15.24 -19.20
C SER A 60 -13.14 15.68 -20.37
N GLN A 61 -12.25 16.64 -20.13
CA GLN A 61 -11.24 17.13 -21.10
C GLN A 61 -9.87 16.45 -20.92
N GLN A 62 -9.82 15.31 -20.21
CA GLN A 62 -8.59 14.62 -19.81
C GLN A 62 -7.62 15.47 -18.96
N SER A 63 -8.07 16.59 -18.42
CA SER A 63 -7.29 17.41 -17.48
C SER A 63 -7.40 16.85 -16.07
N TRP A 64 -6.28 16.72 -15.39
CA TRP A 64 -6.24 16.41 -13.96
C TRP A 64 -6.52 17.67 -13.14
N GLN A 65 -7.46 17.57 -12.21
CA GLN A 65 -7.83 18.65 -11.30
C GLN A 65 -7.67 18.17 -9.86
N LEU A 66 -7.16 19.02 -8.99
CA LEU A 66 -7.12 18.73 -7.55
C LEU A 66 -8.57 18.59 -7.06
N ALA A 67 -8.90 17.41 -6.53
CA ALA A 67 -10.21 17.14 -5.96
C ALA A 67 -10.24 17.51 -4.47
N PHE A 68 -9.27 17.01 -3.71
CA PHE A 68 -9.12 17.26 -2.27
C PHE A 68 -7.73 16.80 -1.80
N ARG A 69 -7.40 17.09 -0.55
CA ARG A 69 -6.22 16.54 0.12
C ARG A 69 -6.62 15.70 1.32
N LEU A 70 -5.87 14.63 1.55
CA LEU A 70 -5.94 13.80 2.73
C LEU A 70 -4.82 14.22 3.67
N GLU A 71 -5.20 14.43 4.91
CA GLU A 71 -4.29 14.75 5.99
C GLU A 71 -4.44 13.69 7.09
N PRO A 72 -3.37 13.35 7.81
CA PRO A 72 -3.50 12.51 8.99
C PRO A 72 -4.37 13.24 10.01
N LYS A 73 -5.60 12.76 10.23
CA LYS A 73 -6.46 13.24 11.33
C LYS A 73 -6.20 12.37 12.55
N ARG A 74 -5.95 12.99 13.71
CA ARG A 74 -5.96 12.27 15.00
C ARG A 74 -7.34 11.62 15.18
N VAL A 75 -7.37 10.31 15.21
CA VAL A 75 -8.45 9.55 15.83
C VAL A 75 -8.01 9.37 17.27
N ALA A 76 -8.81 9.78 18.26
CA ALA A 76 -8.54 9.37 19.64
C ALA A 76 -8.33 7.85 19.63
N ALA A 77 -7.20 7.39 20.18
CA ALA A 77 -6.77 6.00 20.12
C ALA A 77 -7.99 5.08 20.32
N PRO A 78 -8.19 4.06 19.46
CA PRO A 78 -9.10 2.98 19.80
C PRO A 78 -8.88 2.60 21.26
N GLU A 79 -9.90 2.70 22.11
CA GLU A 79 -9.91 1.83 23.28
C GLU A 79 -9.71 0.41 22.75
N LYS A 80 -8.82 -0.39 23.35
CA LYS A 80 -8.49 -1.76 22.92
C LYS A 80 -9.69 -2.44 22.25
N GLY A 81 -9.59 -2.67 20.95
CA GLY A 81 -10.63 -3.35 20.18
C GLY A 81 -11.80 -2.51 19.68
N ASN A 82 -11.72 -1.18 19.55
CA ASN A 82 -12.79 -0.35 18.97
C ASN A 82 -12.35 0.46 17.74
N TRP A 83 -12.78 0.04 16.55
CA TRP A 83 -12.44 0.63 15.27
C TRP A 83 -13.43 1.73 14.92
N LYS A 84 -12.93 2.89 14.49
CA LYS A 84 -13.79 4.06 14.28
C LYS A 84 -13.90 4.44 12.80
N THR A 85 -15.14 4.44 12.30
CA THR A 85 -15.52 5.23 11.12
C THR A 85 -15.49 6.69 11.51
N ILE A 86 -14.68 7.53 10.85
CA ILE A 86 -14.80 8.99 11.00
C ILE A 86 -15.21 9.58 9.66
N CYS A 87 -16.38 10.21 9.67
CA CYS A 87 -16.75 11.21 8.67
C CYS A 87 -16.45 12.60 9.26
N GLN A 88 -15.97 13.49 8.40
CA GLN A 88 -15.92 14.97 8.49
C GLN A 88 -14.52 15.60 8.37
N ALA A 89 -14.41 16.39 7.30
CA ALA A 89 -13.57 17.58 7.17
C ALA A 89 -14.00 18.62 8.23
N ASP A 90 -13.07 19.50 8.61
CA ASP A 90 -13.15 20.41 9.77
C ASP A 90 -12.90 19.72 11.11
N GLN A 91 -11.62 19.67 11.48
CA GLN A 91 -11.07 20.28 12.70
C GLN A 91 -9.55 20.09 12.57
N THR A 92 -8.79 21.18 12.53
CA THR A 92 -7.32 21.17 12.47
C THR A 92 -6.78 20.49 13.72
N VAL A 93 -6.36 19.24 13.60
CA VAL A 93 -5.58 18.57 14.63
C VAL A 93 -4.14 18.52 14.13
N LYS A 94 -3.22 19.07 14.93
CA LYS A 94 -1.80 18.80 14.76
C LYS A 94 -1.59 17.31 14.97
N ALA A 95 -1.34 16.58 13.89
CA ALA A 95 -0.77 15.24 13.97
C ALA A 95 0.60 15.39 14.64
N TRP A 96 0.88 14.52 15.62
CA TRP A 96 2.26 14.32 16.05
C TRP A 96 3.05 13.89 14.82
N ASP A 97 4.17 14.57 14.61
CA ASP A 97 4.95 14.65 13.38
C ASP A 97 4.92 13.40 12.48
N GLY A 98 4.31 13.50 11.29
CA GLY A 98 4.87 12.90 10.07
C GLY A 98 5.21 11.43 10.14
N GLN A 99 4.46 10.65 10.92
CA GLN A 99 4.64 9.23 11.29
C GLN A 99 4.56 8.24 10.10
N GLY A 100 5.20 8.60 8.99
CA GLY A 100 5.23 7.89 7.73
C GLY A 100 3.93 8.00 6.93
N PHE A 101 3.00 8.90 7.25
CA PHE A 101 1.76 9.05 6.49
C PHE A 101 2.04 9.29 5.01
N GLY A 102 1.49 8.46 4.13
CA GLY A 102 1.73 8.54 2.69
C GLY A 102 3.02 7.86 2.23
N SER A 103 3.75 7.16 3.11
CA SER A 103 4.92 6.34 2.76
C SER A 103 4.59 5.22 1.76
N ALA A 104 3.32 4.79 1.72
CA ALA A 104 2.79 3.88 0.74
C ALA A 104 1.38 4.31 0.32
N LEU A 105 1.05 4.18 -0.97
CA LEU A 105 -0.25 4.52 -1.53
C LEU A 105 -0.76 3.40 -2.43
N ALA A 106 -2.05 3.09 -2.35
CA ALA A 106 -2.74 2.24 -3.32
C ALA A 106 -4.16 2.73 -3.59
N LEU A 107 -4.61 2.61 -4.84
CA LEU A 107 -5.97 2.94 -5.29
C LEU A 107 -6.66 1.67 -5.77
N SER A 108 -7.96 1.56 -5.52
CA SER A 108 -8.79 0.57 -6.21
C SER A 108 -8.86 0.86 -7.71
N ALA A 109 -9.18 -0.17 -8.50
CA ALA A 109 -9.31 -0.07 -9.96
C ALA A 109 -10.22 1.08 -10.43
N ASP A 110 -11.31 1.35 -9.69
CA ASP A 110 -12.30 2.41 -9.95
C ASP A 110 -12.02 3.76 -9.24
N GLY A 111 -10.88 3.87 -8.56
CA GLY A 111 -10.50 5.05 -7.78
C GLY A 111 -11.45 5.39 -6.61
N GLN A 112 -12.39 4.52 -6.22
CA GLN A 112 -13.33 4.78 -5.13
C GLN A 112 -12.79 4.41 -3.74
N SER A 113 -11.61 3.77 -3.67
CA SER A 113 -10.95 3.42 -2.42
C SER A 113 -9.46 3.76 -2.46
N ILE A 114 -8.94 4.25 -1.34
CA ILE A 114 -7.54 4.69 -1.19
C ILE A 114 -6.99 4.08 0.09
N ALA A 115 -5.85 3.43 0.01
CA ALA A 115 -5.07 2.99 1.18
C ALA A 115 -3.82 3.86 1.30
N VAL A 116 -3.56 4.37 2.50
CA VAL A 116 -2.42 5.23 2.82
C VAL A 116 -1.67 4.64 4.01
N GLY A 117 -0.42 4.25 3.79
CA GLY A 117 0.45 3.71 4.84
C GLY A 117 0.99 4.78 5.78
N ALA A 118 1.14 4.42 7.05
CA ALA A 118 1.78 5.21 8.10
C ALA A 118 2.54 4.28 9.08
N PRO A 119 3.66 3.68 8.65
CA PRO A 119 4.36 2.61 9.37
C PRO A 119 4.88 3.01 10.75
N TRP A 120 5.03 4.30 11.01
CA TRP A 120 5.51 4.81 12.30
C TRP A 120 4.40 5.43 13.14
N ALA A 121 3.14 5.13 12.81
CA ALA A 121 2.01 5.59 13.60
C ALA A 121 2.07 5.00 15.02
N ALA A 122 2.00 5.87 16.03
CA ALA A 122 1.89 5.47 17.43
C ALA A 122 0.44 5.12 17.78
N GLN A 123 0.25 4.21 18.73
CA GLN A 123 -1.10 3.86 19.21
C GLN A 123 -1.69 4.93 20.14
N GLN A 124 -0.86 5.60 20.94
CA GLN A 124 -1.28 6.62 21.90
C GLN A 124 -0.34 7.84 21.89
N GLU A 125 -0.80 8.93 22.49
CA GLU A 125 -0.17 10.26 22.48
C GLU A 125 1.22 10.30 23.14
N ASP A 126 1.45 9.41 24.12
CA ASP A 126 2.70 9.31 24.88
C ASP A 126 3.42 7.98 24.63
N ASP A 127 3.05 7.26 23.56
CA ASP A 127 3.65 5.97 23.24
C ASP A 127 4.91 6.18 22.39
N GLU A 128 6.06 5.77 22.92
CA GLU A 128 7.31 5.70 22.15
C GLU A 128 7.29 4.51 21.17
N ASP A 129 6.38 3.55 21.37
CA ASP A 129 6.25 2.37 20.52
C ASP A 129 5.39 2.68 19.29
N THR A 130 6.04 2.72 18.13
CA THR A 130 5.34 2.87 16.85
C THR A 130 4.90 1.51 16.33
N VAL A 131 3.61 1.26 16.19
CA VAL A 131 3.11 -0.02 15.67
C VAL A 131 2.79 0.03 14.17
N GLY A 132 2.56 1.25 13.67
CA GLY A 132 2.14 1.51 12.31
C GLY A 132 0.63 1.43 12.10
N ALA A 133 0.17 2.10 11.04
CA ALA A 133 -1.22 2.15 10.64
C ALA A 133 -1.40 2.19 9.12
N VAL A 134 -2.61 1.87 8.67
CA VAL A 134 -3.09 2.17 7.32
C VAL A 134 -4.36 3.00 7.44
N TYR A 135 -4.42 4.13 6.75
CA TYR A 135 -5.63 4.92 6.61
C TYR A 135 -6.33 4.51 5.33
N PHE A 136 -7.54 3.97 5.47
CA PHE A 136 -8.37 3.54 4.35
C PHE A 136 -9.50 4.53 4.13
N PHE A 137 -9.60 5.06 2.92
CA PHE A 137 -10.63 6.00 2.51
C PHE A 137 -11.51 5.34 1.47
N ARG A 138 -12.83 5.47 1.59
CA ARG A 138 -13.79 4.97 0.60
C ARG A 138 -14.82 6.06 0.26
N ARG A 139 -15.10 6.23 -1.02
CA ARG A 139 -16.16 7.12 -1.49
C ARG A 139 -17.52 6.50 -1.16
N GLN A 140 -18.41 7.29 -0.57
CA GLN A 140 -19.75 6.86 -0.20
C GLN A 140 -20.68 6.87 -1.43
N ALA A 141 -21.54 5.85 -1.55
CA ALA A 141 -22.37 5.64 -2.74
C ALA A 141 -23.41 6.76 -2.97
N SER A 142 -23.87 7.43 -1.90
CA SER A 142 -24.93 8.44 -1.95
C SER A 142 -24.44 9.89 -2.10
N GLY A 143 -23.20 10.12 -2.54
CA GLY A 143 -22.64 11.47 -2.64
C GLY A 143 -22.26 12.09 -1.29
N GLY A 144 -22.17 11.29 -0.22
CA GLY A 144 -21.81 11.71 1.15
C GLY A 144 -20.34 12.10 1.35
N GLY A 145 -19.51 12.03 0.31
CA GLY A 145 -18.07 12.30 0.39
C GLY A 145 -17.27 11.02 0.64
N TRP A 146 -16.16 11.15 1.37
CA TRP A 146 -15.26 10.06 1.69
C TRP A 146 -15.39 9.66 3.16
N LYS A 147 -15.51 8.36 3.39
CA LYS A 147 -15.46 7.74 4.71
C LYS A 147 -14.04 7.25 4.97
N MET A 148 -13.48 7.60 6.13
CA MET A 148 -12.16 7.15 6.55
C MET A 148 -12.26 6.11 7.66
N SER A 149 -11.38 5.13 7.61
CA SER A 149 -11.12 4.12 8.65
C SER A 149 -9.62 4.03 8.88
N VAL A 150 -9.20 3.84 10.12
CA VAL A 150 -7.79 3.60 10.47
C VAL A 150 -7.63 2.13 10.84
N LEU A 151 -6.59 1.53 10.28
CA LEU A 151 -6.19 0.16 10.52
C LEU A 151 -4.90 0.13 11.29
N ASN A 152 -4.86 -0.64 12.35
CA ASN A 152 -3.68 -0.99 13.10
C ASN A 152 -3.67 -2.50 13.33
N ASN A 153 -2.54 -3.04 13.79
CA ASN A 153 -2.50 -4.38 14.31
C ASN A 153 -2.58 -4.31 15.85
N ASP A 154 -3.73 -4.60 16.43
CA ASP A 154 -3.90 -4.54 17.90
C ASP A 154 -3.05 -5.60 18.65
N ASP A 155 -2.58 -6.65 17.95
CA ASP A 155 -1.66 -7.65 18.50
C ASP A 155 -0.20 -7.40 18.13
N SER A 156 0.11 -6.28 17.45
CA SER A 156 1.49 -6.00 17.06
C SER A 156 2.36 -5.70 18.24
N GLN A 157 3.59 -6.18 18.19
CA GLN A 157 4.67 -5.66 19.00
C GLN A 157 5.06 -4.26 18.53
N ALA A 158 5.69 -3.50 19.42
CA ALA A 158 6.35 -2.26 19.07
C ALA A 158 7.25 -2.42 17.84
N ASN A 159 7.20 -1.44 16.92
CA ASN A 159 8.03 -1.34 15.72
C ASN A 159 7.80 -2.43 14.65
N GLU A 160 6.59 -2.96 14.52
CA GLU A 160 6.23 -3.87 13.42
C GLU A 160 6.15 -3.22 12.03
N GLU A 161 6.12 -1.88 11.97
CA GLU A 161 6.04 -1.09 10.73
C GLU A 161 4.78 -1.43 9.90
N PHE A 162 3.63 -1.68 10.57
CA PHE A 162 2.38 -1.99 9.88
C PHE A 162 1.97 -0.85 8.94
N GLY A 163 1.77 -1.15 7.66
CA GLY A 163 1.48 -0.14 6.64
C GLY A 163 2.71 0.39 5.91
N ALA A 164 3.90 -0.22 6.09
CA ALA A 164 5.11 0.14 5.34
C ALA A 164 4.96 -0.09 3.83
N SER A 165 4.11 -1.03 3.43
CA SER A 165 3.67 -1.20 2.04
C SER A 165 2.20 -1.57 2.00
N VAL A 166 1.49 -1.17 0.95
CA VAL A 166 0.07 -1.46 0.76
C VAL A 166 -0.20 -1.86 -0.69
N GLY A 167 -1.12 -2.80 -0.89
CA GLY A 167 -1.70 -3.15 -2.19
C GLY A 167 -3.21 -3.20 -2.09
N LEU A 168 -3.93 -2.65 -3.08
CA LEU A 168 -5.38 -2.56 -3.07
C LEU A 168 -5.94 -2.89 -4.46
N GLY A 169 -6.87 -3.84 -4.53
CA GLY A 169 -7.47 -4.30 -5.79
C GLY A 169 -8.46 -5.43 -5.54
N ASP A 170 -9.51 -5.54 -6.36
CA ASP A 170 -10.50 -6.64 -6.30
C ASP A 170 -11.08 -6.95 -4.91
N GLY A 171 -11.28 -5.90 -4.10
CA GLY A 171 -11.78 -6.03 -2.72
C GLY A 171 -10.77 -6.61 -1.73
N ILE A 172 -9.51 -6.73 -2.12
CA ILE A 172 -8.39 -7.18 -1.29
C ILE A 172 -7.54 -5.98 -0.90
N LEU A 173 -7.24 -5.85 0.39
CA LEU A 173 -6.22 -4.96 0.92
C LEU A 173 -5.10 -5.80 1.52
N ALA A 174 -3.90 -5.69 0.96
CA ALA A 174 -2.69 -6.33 1.46
C ALA A 174 -1.80 -5.27 2.12
N ILE A 175 -1.30 -5.58 3.33
CA ILE A 175 -0.56 -4.64 4.17
C ILE A 175 0.74 -5.31 4.63
N GLY A 176 1.86 -4.62 4.44
CA GLY A 176 3.17 -5.08 4.88
C GLY A 176 3.52 -4.59 6.29
N ALA A 177 4.19 -5.45 7.06
CA ALA A 177 4.74 -5.15 8.38
C ALA A 177 6.15 -5.78 8.51
N PRO A 178 7.17 -5.15 7.91
CA PRO A 178 8.52 -5.72 7.82
C PRO A 178 9.39 -5.51 9.08
N GLY A 179 8.94 -4.71 10.06
CA GLY A 179 9.79 -4.15 11.11
C GLY A 179 10.28 -5.13 12.19
N GLN A 180 9.58 -6.25 12.41
CA GLN A 180 9.94 -7.23 13.45
C GLN A 180 10.22 -8.63 12.91
N SER A 181 11.13 -9.34 13.59
CA SER A 181 11.52 -10.72 13.26
C SER A 181 11.81 -10.87 11.76
N ALA A 182 11.14 -11.81 11.07
CA ALA A 182 11.29 -11.99 9.63
C ALA A 182 10.40 -11.07 8.78
N GLY A 183 9.44 -10.36 9.40
CA GLY A 183 8.37 -9.61 8.76
C GLY A 183 7.13 -10.46 8.46
N SER A 184 6.00 -9.77 8.28
CA SER A 184 4.68 -10.36 7.97
C SER A 184 3.93 -9.52 6.94
N ILE A 185 2.93 -10.13 6.29
CA ILE A 185 1.86 -9.39 5.62
C ILE A 185 0.51 -9.71 6.24
N TYR A 186 -0.41 -8.78 6.10
CA TYR A 186 -1.79 -8.91 6.54
C TYR A 186 -2.71 -8.69 5.35
N VAL A 187 -3.60 -9.65 5.10
CA VAL A 187 -4.51 -9.61 3.96
C VAL A 187 -5.94 -9.53 4.46
N LEU A 188 -6.62 -8.44 4.15
CA LEU A 188 -8.02 -8.21 4.44
C LEU A 188 -8.83 -8.38 3.16
N GLU A 189 -9.79 -9.29 3.19
CA GLU A 189 -10.83 -9.35 2.17
C GLU A 189 -12.00 -8.51 2.64
N THR A 190 -12.15 -7.34 2.03
CA THR A 190 -13.12 -6.30 2.44
C THR A 190 -14.58 -6.71 2.27
N GLY A 191 -14.85 -7.90 1.74
CA GLY A 191 -16.20 -8.46 1.62
C GLY A 191 -17.04 -7.72 0.57
N LEU A 192 -17.04 -8.24 -0.65
CA LEU A 192 -18.10 -8.19 -1.67
C LEU A 192 -19.22 -7.14 -1.48
N GLY A 193 -19.10 -6.01 -2.18
CA GLY A 193 -20.18 -5.04 -2.36
C GLY A 193 -19.72 -3.62 -2.11
N TYR A 194 -19.89 -2.76 -3.11
CA TYR A 194 -19.82 -1.31 -2.98
C TYR A 194 -21.01 -0.73 -2.21
N ASP A 195 -21.42 -1.40 -1.13
CA ASP A 195 -22.51 -0.95 -0.27
C ASP A 195 -21.98 -0.49 1.09
N ASP A 196 -22.48 0.67 1.51
CA ASP A 196 -22.26 1.31 2.81
C ASP A 196 -22.67 0.42 4.02
N ALA A 197 -23.26 -0.75 3.77
CA ALA A 197 -23.80 -1.69 4.76
C ALA A 197 -22.77 -2.63 5.40
N LEU A 198 -21.59 -2.80 4.80
CA LEU A 198 -20.48 -3.42 5.51
C LEU A 198 -19.81 -2.34 6.37
N GLU A 199 -20.38 -2.11 7.55
CA GLU A 199 -19.53 -2.03 8.72
C GLU A 199 -18.73 -3.35 8.75
N VAL A 200 -17.61 -3.38 8.01
CA VAL A 200 -16.52 -4.29 8.32
C VAL A 200 -16.37 -4.11 9.82
N ASN A 201 -16.75 -5.12 10.60
CA ASN A 201 -16.72 -4.99 12.04
C ASN A 201 -15.25 -5.08 12.41
N TRP A 202 -14.65 -3.90 12.47
CA TRP A 202 -13.28 -3.65 12.84
C TRP A 202 -12.91 -4.46 14.09
N SER A 203 -13.82 -4.39 15.07
CA SER A 203 -13.64 -4.73 16.47
C SER A 203 -13.79 -6.22 16.82
N GLY A 204 -12.87 -6.71 17.66
CA GLY A 204 -12.93 -8.03 18.31
C GLY A 204 -12.18 -9.17 17.60
N ASN A 205 -12.29 -10.39 18.15
CA ASN A 205 -11.66 -11.62 17.65
C ASN A 205 -12.16 -12.09 16.27
N ASN A 206 -13.08 -11.36 15.62
CA ASN A 206 -13.59 -11.67 14.29
C ASN A 206 -12.88 -10.84 13.20
N ARG A 207 -11.54 -10.82 13.27
CA ARG A 207 -10.71 -10.12 12.30
C ARG A 207 -10.84 -10.84 10.95
N ASN A 208 -11.41 -10.19 9.95
CA ASN A 208 -11.38 -10.68 8.56
C ASN A 208 -9.98 -10.59 7.92
N MET A 209 -8.93 -10.44 8.73
CA MET A 209 -7.57 -10.22 8.31
C MET A 209 -6.75 -11.51 8.52
N THR A 210 -6.17 -12.02 7.44
CA THR A 210 -5.28 -13.17 7.46
C THR A 210 -3.84 -12.67 7.64
N SER A 211 -3.19 -13.04 8.74
CA SER A 211 -1.75 -12.82 8.90
C SER A 211 -0.99 -13.94 8.18
N ILE A 212 -0.01 -13.54 7.36
CA ILE A 212 0.87 -14.45 6.63
C ILE A 212 2.31 -14.09 7.06
N PRO A 213 2.94 -14.89 7.93
CA PRO A 213 4.32 -14.66 8.31
C PRO A 213 5.26 -14.98 7.15
N CYS A 214 6.47 -14.42 7.18
CA CYS A 214 7.52 -14.80 6.25
C CYS A 214 7.69 -16.34 6.23
N PRO A 215 7.74 -16.98 5.04
CA PRO A 215 8.08 -18.40 4.93
C PRO A 215 9.49 -18.76 5.43
N ASP A 216 10.34 -17.75 5.65
CA ASP A 216 11.69 -17.89 6.20
C ASP A 216 11.76 -17.25 7.59
N ALA A 217 12.54 -17.84 8.50
CA ALA A 217 12.60 -17.43 9.91
C ALA A 217 13.66 -16.35 10.20
N ALA A 218 14.48 -15.96 9.23
CA ALA A 218 15.52 -14.94 9.38
C ALA A 218 14.96 -13.54 9.15
N GLN A 219 15.64 -12.50 9.69
CA GLN A 219 15.31 -11.06 9.58
C GLN A 219 15.20 -10.54 8.13
N SER A 220 14.18 -11.01 7.42
CA SER A 220 14.08 -10.94 5.97
C SER A 220 13.39 -9.66 5.50
N ARG A 221 12.78 -8.91 6.44
CA ARG A 221 11.94 -7.74 6.15
C ARG A 221 10.83 -8.07 5.16
N PHE A 222 10.23 -9.26 5.31
CA PHE A 222 9.12 -9.71 4.50
C PHE A 222 7.93 -8.74 4.68
N GLY A 223 7.34 -8.32 3.57
CA GLY A 223 6.32 -7.25 3.59
C GLY A 223 6.91 -5.85 3.36
N ALA A 224 8.20 -5.71 3.07
CA ALA A 224 8.80 -4.41 2.75
C ALA A 224 8.29 -3.82 1.41
N ALA A 225 7.84 -4.68 0.50
CA ALA A 225 7.18 -4.27 -0.73
C ALA A 225 6.03 -5.24 -1.02
N ILE A 226 4.91 -4.70 -1.53
CA ILE A 226 3.75 -5.47 -1.96
C ILE A 226 3.36 -4.99 -3.35
N ALA A 227 3.11 -5.94 -4.25
CA ALA A 227 2.36 -5.69 -5.48
C ALA A 227 1.18 -6.67 -5.53
N LEU A 228 -0.01 -6.15 -5.83
CA LEU A 228 -1.26 -6.91 -5.86
C LEU A 228 -1.90 -6.72 -7.24
N ASP A 229 -2.34 -7.82 -7.82
CA ASP A 229 -3.17 -7.82 -9.02
C ASP A 229 -4.10 -9.04 -8.97
N GLY A 230 -5.41 -8.79 -9.04
CA GLY A 230 -6.39 -9.85 -8.90
C GLY A 230 -6.24 -10.60 -7.58
N LYS A 231 -5.98 -11.89 -7.73
CA LYS A 231 -5.81 -12.85 -6.63
C LYS A 231 -4.35 -13.23 -6.39
N THR A 232 -3.42 -12.40 -6.86
CA THR A 232 -1.98 -12.64 -6.78
C THR A 232 -1.32 -11.52 -5.99
N ILE A 233 -0.57 -11.90 -4.95
CA ILE A 233 0.22 -10.98 -4.13
C ILE A 233 1.70 -11.34 -4.29
N ALA A 234 2.50 -10.41 -4.79
CA ALA A 234 3.95 -10.50 -4.73
C ALA A 234 4.47 -9.70 -3.52
N VAL A 235 5.31 -10.33 -2.70
CA VAL A 235 5.83 -9.79 -1.44
C VAL A 235 7.34 -9.79 -1.45
N GLY A 236 7.92 -8.63 -1.18
CA GLY A 236 9.34 -8.41 -1.05
C GLY A 236 9.89 -8.79 0.32
N ALA A 237 11.06 -9.43 0.32
CA ALA A 237 11.84 -9.77 1.51
C ALA A 237 13.33 -9.42 1.28
N PRO A 238 13.66 -8.12 1.16
CA PRO A 238 14.99 -7.66 0.75
C PRO A 238 16.09 -7.95 1.77
N GLY A 239 15.75 -8.20 3.04
CA GLY A 239 16.68 -8.57 4.09
C GLY A 239 17.01 -10.07 4.14
N SER A 240 16.40 -10.90 3.27
CA SER A 240 16.56 -12.36 3.37
C SER A 240 18.03 -12.76 3.22
N SER A 241 18.55 -13.45 4.25
CA SER A 241 19.94 -13.87 4.36
C SER A 241 20.23 -15.15 3.57
N LYS A 242 19.20 -15.92 3.21
CA LYS A 242 19.35 -17.08 2.32
C LYS A 242 19.67 -16.60 0.90
N GLN A 243 20.96 -16.73 0.55
CA GLN A 243 21.55 -16.42 -0.77
C GLN A 243 21.81 -14.93 -1.03
N ALA A 244 22.34 -14.22 -0.02
CA ALA A 244 23.01 -12.90 -0.15
C ALA A 244 22.42 -12.02 -1.26
N GLY A 245 21.18 -11.56 -1.07
CA GLY A 245 20.51 -10.82 -2.14
C GLY A 245 19.04 -10.49 -1.95
N GLY A 246 18.33 -10.95 -0.92
CA GLY A 246 16.89 -10.71 -0.81
C GLY A 246 16.05 -11.61 -1.72
N ARG A 247 14.73 -11.58 -1.53
CA ARG A 247 13.77 -12.52 -2.15
C ARG A 247 12.44 -11.86 -2.48
N VAL A 248 11.71 -12.49 -3.40
CA VAL A 248 10.29 -12.20 -3.63
C VAL A 248 9.49 -13.49 -3.45
N TYR A 249 8.36 -13.39 -2.77
CA TYR A 249 7.41 -14.48 -2.59
C TYR A 249 6.11 -14.14 -3.30
N VAL A 250 5.61 -15.05 -4.14
CA VAL A 250 4.35 -14.87 -4.85
C VAL A 250 3.31 -15.83 -4.26
N PHE A 251 2.23 -15.25 -3.76
CA PHE A 251 1.08 -15.95 -3.19
C PHE A 251 -0.09 -15.85 -4.16
N GLN A 252 -0.76 -16.97 -4.39
CA GLN A 252 -1.97 -17.04 -5.18
C GLN A 252 -3.11 -17.55 -4.31
N GLN A 253 -4.22 -16.83 -4.30
CA GLN A 253 -5.37 -17.17 -3.48
C GLN A 253 -5.98 -18.52 -3.93
N ALA A 254 -5.98 -19.52 -3.05
CA ALA A 254 -6.48 -20.87 -3.34
C ALA A 254 -8.01 -21.03 -3.10
N GLY A 255 -8.65 -20.00 -2.54
CA GLY A 255 -10.07 -19.94 -2.19
C GLY A 255 -10.37 -18.70 -1.33
N PRO A 256 -11.63 -18.36 -1.02
CA PRO A 256 -11.95 -17.20 -0.19
C PRO A 256 -11.16 -17.20 1.13
N LYS A 257 -10.46 -16.12 1.43
CA LYS A 257 -9.57 -15.97 2.60
C LYS A 257 -8.44 -16.99 2.72
N ASN A 258 -8.14 -17.73 1.65
CA ASN A 258 -7.19 -18.82 1.68
C ASN A 258 -5.91 -18.48 0.91
N TRP A 259 -5.03 -17.73 1.56
CA TRP A 259 -3.74 -17.29 1.01
C TRP A 259 -2.56 -18.17 1.45
N SER A 260 -2.75 -19.06 2.42
CA SER A 260 -1.69 -19.89 3.01
C SER A 260 -1.76 -21.38 2.64
N ALA A 261 -2.78 -21.82 1.90
CA ALA A 261 -2.94 -23.24 1.54
C ALA A 261 -1.90 -23.78 0.56
N GLN A 262 -1.16 -22.91 -0.13
CA GLN A 262 -0.11 -23.31 -1.06
C GLN A 262 1.22 -22.67 -0.65
N ALA A 263 2.31 -23.42 -0.85
CA ALA A 263 3.63 -22.85 -0.69
C ALA A 263 3.83 -21.74 -1.73
N PRO A 264 4.27 -20.53 -1.33
CA PRO A 264 4.51 -19.46 -2.28
C PRO A 264 5.64 -19.82 -3.24
N VAL A 265 5.59 -19.27 -4.45
CA VAL A 265 6.77 -19.29 -5.33
C VAL A 265 7.79 -18.30 -4.81
N SER A 266 9.00 -18.80 -4.55
CA SER A 266 10.12 -17.99 -4.09
C SER A 266 11.02 -17.69 -5.29
N LEU A 267 11.15 -16.40 -5.60
CA LEU A 267 12.01 -15.87 -6.63
C LEU A 267 13.27 -15.29 -5.99
N THR A 268 14.41 -15.57 -6.61
CA THR A 268 15.74 -15.12 -6.17
C THR A 268 16.48 -14.54 -7.37
N ALA A 269 17.34 -13.56 -7.11
CA ALA A 269 18.18 -12.97 -8.13
C ALA A 269 19.64 -12.97 -7.66
N ALA A 270 20.44 -13.88 -8.21
CA ALA A 270 21.86 -13.97 -7.86
C ALA A 270 22.58 -12.66 -8.24
N GLY A 271 23.33 -12.10 -7.29
CA GLY A 271 24.09 -10.86 -7.50
C GLY A 271 23.26 -9.57 -7.44
N VAL A 272 21.96 -9.65 -7.12
CA VAL A 272 21.12 -8.47 -6.88
C VAL A 272 21.01 -8.24 -5.39
N ALA A 273 21.61 -7.17 -4.88
CA ALA A 273 21.48 -6.81 -3.46
C ALA A 273 20.04 -6.35 -3.17
N GLN A 274 19.49 -6.72 -2.01
CA GLN A 274 18.14 -6.31 -1.58
C GLN A 274 17.02 -6.54 -2.63
N PHE A 275 17.14 -7.58 -3.44
CA PHE A 275 16.11 -8.02 -4.38
C PHE A 275 14.75 -8.15 -3.69
N GLY A 276 13.72 -7.62 -4.36
CA GLY A 276 12.38 -7.51 -3.80
C GLY A 276 12.16 -6.24 -2.98
N ARG A 277 13.07 -5.27 -3.01
CA ARG A 277 12.89 -3.97 -2.35
C ARG A 277 11.77 -3.13 -2.99
N VAL A 278 11.55 -3.28 -4.29
CA VAL A 278 10.45 -2.65 -5.04
C VAL A 278 9.85 -3.66 -6.00
N LEU A 279 8.52 -3.62 -6.15
CA LEU A 279 7.77 -4.58 -6.96
C LEU A 279 6.74 -3.86 -7.83
N ALA A 280 6.47 -4.41 -9.00
CA ALA A 280 5.29 -4.08 -9.80
C ALA A 280 4.74 -5.37 -10.42
N LEU A 281 3.42 -5.55 -10.37
CA LEU A 281 2.73 -6.73 -10.85
C LEU A 281 1.61 -6.31 -11.80
N SER A 282 1.53 -6.94 -12.97
CA SER A 282 0.43 -6.74 -13.91
C SER A 282 0.20 -8.01 -14.73
N GLY A 283 -0.98 -8.59 -14.56
CA GLY A 283 -1.40 -9.87 -15.08
C GLY A 283 -0.38 -10.97 -14.80
N LYS A 284 0.36 -11.33 -15.84
CA LYS A 284 1.36 -12.41 -15.82
C LYS A 284 2.79 -11.94 -15.58
N ALA A 285 3.03 -10.64 -15.49
CA ALA A 285 4.34 -10.03 -15.45
C ALA A 285 4.62 -9.45 -14.07
N LEU A 286 5.74 -9.85 -13.46
CA LEU A 286 6.24 -9.34 -12.20
C LEU A 286 7.61 -8.70 -12.42
N LEU A 287 7.72 -7.40 -12.14
CA LEU A 287 8.98 -6.68 -12.04
C LEU A 287 9.43 -6.63 -10.59
N ALA A 288 10.70 -6.94 -10.36
CA ALA A 288 11.32 -6.84 -9.05
C ALA A 288 12.69 -6.16 -9.14
N GLY A 289 12.90 -5.15 -8.30
CA GLY A 289 14.14 -4.40 -8.19
C GLY A 289 14.90 -4.69 -6.90
N GLY A 290 16.19 -4.34 -6.91
CA GLY A 290 17.07 -4.36 -5.74
C GLY A 290 17.81 -3.03 -5.55
N ALA A 291 18.80 -3.03 -4.66
CA ALA A 291 19.71 -1.91 -4.41
C ALA A 291 20.96 -1.94 -5.31
N ASP A 292 21.80 -0.91 -5.17
CA ASP A 292 23.18 -0.85 -5.67
C ASP A 292 23.35 -1.09 -7.18
N ASN A 293 22.50 -0.47 -8.00
CA ASN A 293 22.52 -0.57 -9.48
C ASN A 293 22.35 -1.99 -10.03
N ALA A 294 21.84 -2.93 -9.22
CA ALA A 294 21.68 -4.31 -9.64
C ALA A 294 20.57 -4.56 -10.68
N GLY A 295 19.91 -3.49 -11.14
CA GLY A 295 18.86 -3.54 -12.16
C GLY A 295 17.51 -4.01 -11.64
N ALA A 296 16.56 -4.15 -12.57
CA ALA A 296 15.25 -4.75 -12.34
C ALA A 296 15.13 -6.02 -13.18
N LEU A 297 14.48 -7.04 -12.63
CA LEU A 297 14.23 -8.31 -13.31
C LEU A 297 12.74 -8.48 -13.57
N MET A 298 12.42 -8.96 -14.77
CA MET A 298 11.06 -9.35 -15.16
C MET A 298 10.92 -10.87 -15.05
N PHE A 299 9.84 -11.30 -14.42
CA PHE A 299 9.40 -12.69 -14.37
C PHE A 299 8.06 -12.79 -15.08
N GLU A 300 7.87 -13.83 -15.89
CA GLU A 300 6.60 -14.11 -16.55
C GLU A 300 6.07 -15.48 -16.12
N ALA A 301 4.80 -15.53 -15.72
CA ALA A 301 4.08 -16.78 -15.47
C ALA A 301 3.14 -17.11 -16.64
N PRO A 302 3.45 -18.14 -17.45
CA PRO A 302 2.55 -18.57 -18.53
C PRO A 302 1.15 -18.89 -18.00
N GLY A 303 0.13 -18.21 -18.55
CA GLY A 303 -1.27 -18.37 -18.12
C GLY A 303 -1.63 -17.72 -16.78
N GLY A 304 -0.75 -16.89 -16.20
CA GLY A 304 -1.01 -16.21 -14.91
C GLY A 304 -1.01 -17.13 -13.70
N ASN A 305 -0.55 -18.37 -13.87
CA ASN A 305 -0.45 -19.33 -12.79
C ASN A 305 0.97 -19.29 -12.22
N TRP A 306 1.10 -18.73 -11.01
CA TRP A 306 2.35 -18.68 -10.28
C TRP A 306 2.53 -19.90 -9.37
N ALA A 307 1.79 -20.99 -9.57
CA ALA A 307 1.99 -22.23 -8.84
C ALA A 307 3.31 -22.93 -9.22
N LYS A 308 3.88 -23.64 -8.25
CA LYS A 308 5.04 -24.50 -8.47
C LYS A 308 4.64 -25.67 -9.38
N ALA A 309 5.34 -25.82 -10.51
CA ALA A 309 5.23 -27.02 -11.36
C ALA A 309 5.71 -28.28 -10.61
#